data_AF-A0A527VTC9-F1
#
_entry.id   AF-A0A527VTC9-F1
#
_cell.length_a   1.000
_cell.length_b   1.000
_cell.length_c   1.000
_cell.angle_alpha   90.00
_cell.angle_beta   90.00
_cell.angle_gamma   90.00
#
_symmetry.space_group_name_H-M   'P 1'
#
loop_
_entity.id
_entity.type
_entity.pdbx_description
1 polymer ?
#
loop_
_entity_poly.entity_id
_entity_poly.type
_entity_poly.pdbx_seq_one_letter_code
_entity_poly.pdbx_strand_id
1 'polypeptide(L)'
;TFGHLPAVFIPAGPMTTGLANDEKAKVRQLYAEGKVGRAELLEAESKSYHGPGTCTFYGTANSNQMLMEIMGLHTPGASFVNPGTPLRDALTREAAKRALAITALGNAYTPAGRMIDERSIVNGVVGLHATGGSTNHTIHLIAMAAAAGIALTWQDISDLSEAVPLLARVYPNGLADVNHFHAAGG
;
A
#
# COMPACT_ATOMS: atom_id res chain seq x y z
N THR A 1 -3.48 -20.34 14.89
CA THR A 1 -3.32 -18.96 14.39
C THR A 1 -2.54 -18.14 15.41
N PHE A 2 -1.87 -17.04 14.99
CA PHE A 2 -0.98 -16.23 15.84
C PHE A 2 -1.62 -14.92 16.35
N GLY A 3 -2.95 -14.79 16.28
CA GLY A 3 -3.65 -13.54 16.62
C GLY A 3 -3.48 -13.06 18.08
N HIS A 4 -3.02 -13.93 18.98
CA HIS A 4 -2.70 -13.58 20.38
C HIS A 4 -1.35 -12.86 20.52
N LEU A 5 -0.53 -12.85 19.46
CA LEU A 5 0.73 -12.11 19.43
C LEU A 5 0.48 -10.67 18.96
N PRO A 6 1.11 -9.67 19.60
CA PRO A 6 1.15 -8.32 19.04
C PRO A 6 1.95 -8.30 17.74
N ALA A 7 1.52 -7.47 16.80
CA ALA A 7 2.18 -7.30 15.51
C ALA A 7 2.12 -5.83 15.07
N VAL A 8 3.17 -5.39 14.38
CA VAL A 8 3.24 -4.07 13.74
C VAL A 8 3.83 -4.29 12.36
N PHE A 9 3.13 -3.87 11.31
CA PHE A 9 3.66 -3.88 9.95
C PHE A 9 4.61 -2.70 9.76
N ILE A 10 5.75 -2.90 9.10
CA ILE A 10 6.69 -1.81 8.78
C ILE A 10 6.78 -1.73 7.26
N PRO A 11 6.21 -0.69 6.62
CA PRO A 11 6.28 -0.54 5.18
C PRO A 11 7.73 -0.25 4.75
N ALA A 12 8.12 -0.76 3.58
CA ALA A 12 9.39 -0.42 2.97
C ALA A 12 9.38 1.04 2.47
N GLY A 13 8.26 1.44 1.87
CA GLY A 13 8.12 2.71 1.16
C GLY A 13 8.43 2.59 -0.34
N PRO A 14 7.91 3.51 -1.15
CA PRO A 14 8.11 3.52 -2.60
C PRO A 14 9.48 4.04 -2.99
N MET A 15 9.93 3.66 -4.18
CA MET A 15 10.97 4.40 -4.89
C MET A 15 10.56 5.87 -5.04
N THR A 16 11.53 6.76 -5.16
CA THR A 16 11.30 8.17 -5.51
C THR A 16 10.66 8.29 -6.90
N THR A 17 10.11 9.45 -7.24
CA THR A 17 9.64 9.70 -8.61
C THR A 17 10.80 9.58 -9.58
N GLY A 18 10.60 8.81 -10.65
CA GLY A 18 11.56 8.64 -11.75
C GLY A 18 10.89 8.89 -13.10
N LEU A 19 11.17 8.05 -14.09
CA LEU A 19 10.51 8.12 -15.39
C LEU A 19 8.99 8.09 -15.22
N ALA A 20 8.29 9.03 -15.86
CA ALA A 20 6.84 9.11 -15.77
C ALA A 20 6.19 7.84 -16.33
N ASN A 21 5.13 7.35 -15.68
CA ASN A 21 4.54 6.07 -16.01
C ASN A 21 3.89 6.05 -17.41
N ASP A 22 3.39 7.20 -17.87
CA ASP A 22 2.86 7.40 -19.23
C ASP A 22 3.96 7.30 -20.29
N GLU A 23 5.13 7.88 -20.03
CA GLU A 23 6.30 7.75 -20.90
C GLU A 23 6.77 6.30 -20.98
N LYS A 24 6.84 5.61 -19.84
CA LYS A 24 7.13 4.17 -19.78
C LYS A 24 6.13 3.35 -20.61
N ALA A 25 4.83 3.61 -20.45
CA ALA A 25 3.78 2.92 -21.19
C ALA A 25 3.89 3.18 -22.70
N LYS A 26 4.18 4.44 -23.09
CA LYS A 26 4.37 4.84 -24.47
C LYS A 26 5.57 4.14 -25.12
N VAL A 27 6.71 4.04 -24.45
CA VAL A 27 7.88 3.32 -24.99
C VAL A 27 7.56 1.83 -25.20
N ARG A 28 6.84 1.20 -24.26
CA ARG A 28 6.39 -0.20 -24.40
C ARG A 28 5.44 -0.38 -25.58
N GLN A 29 4.51 0.55 -25.78
CA GLN A 29 3.61 0.54 -26.93
C GLN A 29 4.39 0.68 -28.25
N LEU A 30 5.30 1.66 -28.34
CA LEU A 30 6.11 1.87 -29.53
C LEU A 30 7.00 0.66 -29.86
N TYR A 31 7.50 -0.04 -28.83
CA TYR A 31 8.28 -1.25 -29.01
C TYR A 31 7.42 -2.38 -29.58
N ALA A 32 6.20 -2.56 -29.05
CA ALA A 32 5.23 -3.53 -29.57
C ALA A 32 4.80 -3.21 -31.02
N GLU A 33 4.78 -1.93 -31.39
CA GLU A 33 4.52 -1.47 -32.76
C GLU A 33 5.76 -1.56 -33.69
N GLY A 34 6.92 -1.98 -33.18
CA GLY A 34 8.18 -2.03 -33.93
C GLY A 34 8.79 -0.66 -34.27
N LYS A 35 8.33 0.41 -33.60
CA LYS A 35 8.77 1.80 -33.85
C LYS A 35 9.99 2.21 -33.03
N VAL A 36 10.34 1.45 -31.99
CA VAL A 36 11.59 1.61 -31.23
C VAL A 36 12.27 0.25 -31.07
N GLY A 37 13.59 0.27 -30.92
CA GLY A 37 14.40 -0.93 -30.75
C GLY A 37 14.44 -1.43 -29.30
N ARG A 38 15.15 -2.54 -29.11
CA ARG A 38 15.37 -3.14 -27.78
C ARG A 38 16.19 -2.23 -26.87
N ALA A 39 17.09 -1.41 -27.43
CA ALA A 39 17.94 -0.52 -26.66
C ALA A 39 17.11 0.57 -25.97
N GLU A 40 16.19 1.21 -26.69
CA GLU A 40 15.30 2.22 -26.16
C GLU A 40 14.34 1.65 -25.11
N LEU A 41 13.80 0.44 -25.34
CA LEU A 41 12.98 -0.24 -24.34
C LEU A 41 13.78 -0.50 -23.05
N LEU A 42 14.98 -1.05 -23.17
CA LEU A 42 15.83 -1.37 -22.03
C LEU A 42 16.20 -0.12 -21.23
N GLU A 43 16.48 0.99 -21.91
CA GLU A 43 16.77 2.27 -21.25
C GLU A 43 15.57 2.77 -20.45
N ALA A 44 14.37 2.76 -21.04
CA ALA A 44 13.14 3.16 -20.36
C ALA A 44 12.81 2.24 -19.16
N GLU A 45 13.00 0.94 -19.30
CA GLU A 45 12.81 -0.02 -18.20
C GLU A 45 13.84 0.17 -17.08
N SER A 46 15.09 0.41 -17.41
CA SER A 46 16.14 0.68 -16.42
C SER A 46 15.86 1.98 -15.64
N LYS A 47 15.39 3.03 -16.33
CA LYS A 47 14.95 4.28 -15.68
C LYS A 47 13.68 4.11 -14.82
N SER A 48 12.87 3.08 -15.10
CA SER A 48 11.69 2.78 -14.30
C SER A 48 12.00 2.15 -12.94
N TYR A 49 13.14 1.46 -12.82
CA TYR A 49 13.60 0.80 -11.59
C TYR A 49 14.93 1.42 -11.13
N HIS A 50 14.85 2.65 -10.66
CA HIS A 50 16.00 3.54 -10.48
C HIS A 50 16.44 3.67 -9.01
N GLY A 51 15.84 2.93 -8.08
CA GLY A 51 16.19 2.99 -6.66
C GLY A 51 15.57 1.87 -5.82
N PRO A 52 15.92 1.77 -4.54
CA PRO A 52 15.27 0.87 -3.60
C PRO A 52 13.84 1.32 -3.29
N GLY A 53 12.94 0.36 -3.07
CA GLY A 53 11.55 0.60 -2.65
C GLY A 53 10.53 -0.15 -3.50
N THR A 54 9.25 0.02 -3.17
CA THR A 54 8.13 -0.48 -3.98
C THR A 54 7.98 0.37 -5.26
N CYS A 55 7.08 -0.05 -6.17
CA CYS A 55 6.78 0.71 -7.38
C CYS A 55 6.36 2.16 -7.09
N THR A 56 6.49 3.07 -8.05
CA THR A 56 6.00 4.46 -7.90
C THR A 56 4.51 4.59 -8.20
N PHE A 57 3.88 3.60 -8.85
CA PHE A 57 2.45 3.60 -9.10
C PHE A 57 1.66 2.97 -7.95
N TYR A 58 0.37 3.30 -7.85
CA TYR A 58 -0.53 2.81 -6.82
C TYR A 58 -1.04 1.40 -7.09
N GLY A 59 -0.10 0.47 -7.28
CA GLY A 59 -0.35 -0.96 -7.41
C GLY A 59 -0.44 -1.66 -6.06
N THR A 60 -0.46 -2.99 -6.11
CA THR A 60 -0.72 -3.85 -4.94
C THR A 60 0.19 -3.56 -3.75
N ALA A 61 1.49 -3.34 -3.96
CA ALA A 61 2.40 -3.04 -2.85
C ALA A 61 2.01 -1.74 -2.11
N ASN A 62 1.72 -0.68 -2.84
CA ASN A 62 1.39 0.63 -2.26
C ASN A 62 -0.04 0.69 -1.71
N SER A 63 -1.00 0.04 -2.38
CA SER A 63 -2.33 -0.14 -1.80
C SER A 63 -2.26 -0.93 -0.50
N ASN A 64 -1.44 -2.00 -0.41
CA ASN A 64 -1.28 -2.75 0.83
C ASN A 64 -0.66 -1.92 1.95
N GLN A 65 0.36 -1.10 1.65
CA GLN A 65 0.96 -0.20 2.66
C GLN A 65 -0.11 0.73 3.25
N MET A 66 -0.89 1.41 2.40
CA MET A 66 -2.00 2.26 2.83
C MET A 66 -3.05 1.49 3.62
N LEU A 67 -3.43 0.29 3.16
CA LEU A 67 -4.43 -0.52 3.86
C LEU A 67 -3.99 -0.90 5.27
N MET A 68 -2.72 -1.28 5.46
CA MET A 68 -2.21 -1.56 6.81
C MET A 68 -2.28 -0.32 7.71
N GLU A 69 -2.15 0.88 7.14
CA GLU A 69 -2.35 2.14 7.89
C GLU A 69 -3.80 2.32 8.33
N ILE A 70 -4.73 2.24 7.38
CA ILE A 70 -6.16 2.46 7.63
C ILE A 70 -6.75 1.39 8.56
N MET A 71 -6.25 0.16 8.46
CA MET A 71 -6.62 -0.94 9.35
C MET A 71 -5.96 -0.84 10.74
N GLY A 72 -5.05 0.11 10.96
CA GLY A 72 -4.42 0.37 12.25
C GLY A 72 -3.28 -0.58 12.61
N LEU A 73 -2.69 -1.27 11.62
CA LEU A 73 -1.64 -2.28 11.82
C LEU A 73 -0.22 -1.73 11.71
N HIS A 74 -0.05 -0.45 11.40
CA HIS A 74 1.27 0.18 11.41
C HIS A 74 1.25 1.63 11.94
N THR A 75 2.42 2.24 12.07
CA THR A 75 2.58 3.64 12.48
C THR A 75 1.95 4.61 11.46
N PRO A 76 1.07 5.54 11.87
CA PRO A 76 0.48 6.54 10.96
C PRO A 76 1.54 7.38 10.24
N GLY A 77 1.26 7.72 8.98
CA GLY A 77 2.12 8.49 8.08
C GLY A 77 3.31 7.69 7.53
N ALA A 78 3.45 6.40 7.85
CA ALA A 78 4.63 5.63 7.46
C ALA A 78 4.52 5.00 6.06
N SER A 79 3.33 4.93 5.46
CA SER A 79 3.09 4.21 4.20
C SER A 79 4.05 4.58 3.08
N PHE A 80 4.22 5.88 2.82
CA PHE A 80 4.89 6.36 1.60
C PHE A 80 6.22 7.07 1.80
N VAL A 81 6.78 7.04 3.01
CA VAL A 81 8.12 7.58 3.25
C VAL A 81 9.17 6.76 2.51
N ASN A 82 9.98 7.38 1.67
CA ASN A 82 10.95 6.66 0.85
C ASN A 82 12.04 5.96 1.69
N PRO A 83 12.58 4.82 1.21
CA PRO A 83 13.71 4.14 1.83
C PRO A 83 14.95 5.04 1.98
N GLY A 84 15.79 4.73 2.98
CA GLY A 84 17.09 5.40 3.16
C GLY A 84 17.03 6.85 3.65
N THR A 85 15.85 7.33 4.05
CA THR A 85 15.69 8.68 4.62
C THR A 85 15.80 8.65 6.16
N PRO A 86 16.27 9.73 6.81
CA PRO A 86 16.27 9.82 8.26
C PRO A 86 14.88 9.61 8.89
N LEU A 87 13.82 10.02 8.18
CA LEU A 87 12.44 9.83 8.61
C LEU A 87 12.01 8.36 8.55
N ARG A 88 12.35 7.61 7.48
CA ARG A 88 12.09 6.16 7.41
C ARG A 88 12.78 5.43 8.57
N ASP A 89 14.01 5.79 8.87
CA ASP A 89 14.76 5.22 9.99
C ASP A 89 14.10 5.52 11.34
N ALA A 90 13.65 6.77 11.53
CA ALA A 90 12.93 7.16 12.73
C ALA A 90 11.61 6.37 12.88
N LEU A 91 10.79 6.31 11.83
CA LEU A 91 9.53 5.56 11.83
C LEU A 91 9.73 4.07 12.09
N THR A 92 10.80 3.48 11.56
CA THR A 92 11.14 2.07 11.79
C THR A 92 11.51 1.82 13.24
N ARG A 93 12.31 2.72 13.84
CA ARG A 93 12.64 2.65 15.28
C ARG A 93 11.38 2.82 16.14
N GLU A 94 10.50 3.76 15.79
CA GLU A 94 9.25 3.96 16.54
C GLU A 94 8.30 2.77 16.40
N ALA A 95 8.18 2.15 15.22
CA ALA A 95 7.41 0.93 15.04
C ALA A 95 7.94 -0.24 15.88
N ALA A 96 9.27 -0.40 15.96
CA ALA A 96 9.90 -1.41 16.81
C ALA A 96 9.65 -1.15 18.31
N LYS A 97 9.79 0.11 18.77
CA LYS A 97 9.42 0.50 20.14
C LYS A 97 7.95 0.19 20.42
N ARG A 98 7.07 0.52 19.47
CA ARG A 98 5.63 0.25 19.57
C ARG A 98 5.37 -1.24 19.72
N ALA A 99 5.99 -2.09 18.89
CA ALA A 99 5.84 -3.54 18.94
C ALA A 99 6.21 -4.11 20.32
N LEU A 100 7.28 -3.60 20.95
CA LEU A 100 7.68 -3.99 22.31
C LEU A 100 6.70 -3.48 23.39
N ALA A 101 6.20 -2.26 23.24
CA ALA A 101 5.28 -1.63 24.18
C ALA A 101 3.89 -2.28 24.24
N ILE A 102 3.46 -2.93 23.15
CA ILE A 102 2.16 -3.60 23.06
C ILE A 102 2.16 -5.08 23.45
N THR A 103 3.28 -5.57 23.98
CA THR A 103 3.38 -6.93 24.54
C THR A 103 2.74 -7.03 25.92
N ALA A 104 2.59 -8.25 26.43
CA ALA A 104 2.09 -8.50 27.79
C ALA A 104 3.05 -7.96 28.88
N LEU A 105 4.31 -7.69 28.53
CA LEU A 105 5.30 -7.08 29.42
C LEU A 105 5.35 -5.54 29.29
N GLY A 106 4.64 -4.99 28.30
CA GLY A 106 4.60 -3.56 28.02
C GLY A 106 3.48 -2.84 28.78
N ASN A 107 3.10 -1.67 28.28
CA ASN A 107 2.13 -0.79 28.92
C ASN A 107 0.74 -0.79 28.24
N ALA A 108 0.59 -1.50 27.12
CA ALA A 108 -0.65 -1.47 26.33
C ALA A 108 -0.83 -2.78 25.54
N TYR A 109 -1.06 -3.90 26.22
CA TYR A 109 -1.20 -5.21 25.56
C TYR A 109 -2.25 -5.18 24.44
N THR A 110 -1.78 -5.24 23.20
CA THR A 110 -2.60 -5.06 21.98
C THR A 110 -2.25 -6.16 20.98
N PRO A 111 -2.81 -7.37 21.14
CA PRO A 111 -2.58 -8.48 20.21
C PRO A 111 -3.26 -8.22 18.86
N ALA A 112 -2.69 -8.74 17.77
CA ALA A 112 -3.18 -8.49 16.41
C ALA A 112 -4.64 -8.92 16.21
N GLY A 113 -5.06 -10.03 16.82
CA GLY A 113 -6.43 -10.52 16.76
C GLY A 113 -7.46 -9.67 17.53
N ARG A 114 -7.03 -8.68 18.32
CA ARG A 114 -7.93 -7.65 18.87
C ARG A 114 -8.00 -6.40 18.00
N MET A 115 -7.01 -6.20 17.13
CA MET A 115 -6.97 -5.08 16.19
C MET A 115 -7.71 -5.42 14.89
N ILE A 116 -7.59 -6.66 14.43
CA ILE A 116 -8.26 -7.15 13.22
C ILE A 116 -9.65 -7.65 13.61
N ASP A 117 -10.63 -6.75 13.52
CA ASP A 117 -12.05 -7.04 13.64
C ASP A 117 -12.81 -6.63 12.37
N GLU A 118 -14.13 -6.85 12.34
CA GLU A 118 -14.99 -6.51 11.20
C GLU A 118 -14.90 -5.03 10.82
N ARG A 119 -14.76 -4.15 11.81
CA ARG A 119 -14.64 -2.70 11.60
C ARG A 119 -13.32 -2.36 10.90
N SER A 120 -12.22 -2.98 11.31
CA SER A 120 -10.92 -2.82 10.66
C SER A 120 -10.95 -3.29 9.21
N ILE A 121 -11.63 -4.41 8.93
CA ILE A 121 -11.78 -4.95 7.57
C ILE A 121 -12.63 -3.99 6.72
N VAL A 122 -13.75 -3.51 7.24
CA VAL A 122 -14.58 -2.50 6.56
C VAL A 122 -13.78 -1.22 6.29
N ASN A 123 -12.99 -0.73 7.26
CA ASN A 123 -12.09 0.41 7.04
C ASN A 123 -11.10 0.13 5.91
N GLY A 124 -10.54 -1.07 5.84
CA GLY A 124 -9.69 -1.49 4.72
C GLY A 124 -10.42 -1.41 3.37
N VAL A 125 -11.64 -1.94 3.26
CA VAL A 125 -12.43 -1.87 2.03
C VAL A 125 -12.77 -0.42 1.65
N VAL A 126 -13.21 0.39 2.62
CA VAL A 126 -13.47 1.83 2.42
C VAL A 126 -12.22 2.54 1.93
N GLY A 127 -11.07 2.28 2.56
CA GLY A 127 -9.78 2.81 2.15
C GLY A 127 -9.42 2.44 0.71
N LEU A 128 -9.62 1.16 0.34
CA LEU A 128 -9.36 0.67 -1.00
C LEU A 128 -10.21 1.41 -2.06
N HIS A 129 -11.49 1.61 -1.79
CA HIS A 129 -12.41 2.31 -2.69
C HIS A 129 -12.10 3.81 -2.78
N ALA A 130 -11.86 4.45 -1.64
CA ALA A 130 -11.59 5.88 -1.56
C ALA A 130 -10.31 6.29 -2.30
N THR A 131 -9.32 5.40 -2.40
CA THR A 131 -8.05 5.69 -3.08
C THR A 131 -7.89 5.00 -4.44
N GLY A 132 -8.85 4.16 -4.84
CA GLY A 132 -8.78 3.39 -6.08
C GLY A 132 -7.64 2.37 -6.06
N GLY A 133 -7.48 1.65 -4.96
CA GLY A 133 -6.40 0.68 -4.82
C GLY A 133 -6.54 -0.55 -5.71
N SER A 134 -5.47 -1.34 -5.76
CA SER A 134 -5.37 -2.52 -6.63
C SER A 134 -6.47 -3.56 -6.36
N THR A 135 -7.10 -4.05 -7.44
CA THR A 135 -8.11 -5.11 -7.40
C THR A 135 -7.59 -6.43 -6.80
N ASN A 136 -6.28 -6.65 -6.74
CA ASN A 136 -5.71 -7.81 -6.03
C ASN A 136 -6.14 -7.85 -4.54
N HIS A 137 -6.49 -6.71 -3.94
CA HIS A 137 -7.00 -6.69 -2.56
C HIS A 137 -8.39 -7.28 -2.41
N THR A 138 -9.15 -7.46 -3.49
CA THR A 138 -10.37 -8.26 -3.47
C THR A 138 -10.10 -9.74 -3.17
N ILE A 139 -8.85 -10.20 -3.33
CA ILE A 139 -8.41 -11.54 -2.92
C ILE A 139 -7.69 -11.47 -1.57
N HIS A 140 -6.79 -10.49 -1.38
CA HIS A 140 -6.02 -10.38 -0.14
C HIS A 140 -6.87 -10.05 1.09
N LEU A 141 -7.81 -9.10 1.00
CA LEU A 141 -8.68 -8.74 2.13
C LEU A 141 -9.60 -9.90 2.53
N ILE A 142 -10.11 -10.67 1.55
CA ILE A 142 -10.91 -11.87 1.82
C ILE A 142 -10.06 -12.91 2.56
N ALA A 143 -8.82 -13.14 2.10
CA ALA A 143 -7.92 -14.08 2.78
C ALA A 143 -7.54 -13.61 4.20
N MET A 144 -7.30 -12.31 4.39
CA MET A 144 -7.01 -11.72 5.70
C MET A 144 -8.20 -11.83 6.65
N ALA A 145 -9.41 -11.49 6.17
CA ALA A 145 -10.65 -11.61 6.92
C ALA A 145 -10.89 -13.08 7.34
N ALA A 146 -10.78 -14.02 6.39
CA ALA A 146 -10.94 -15.43 6.67
C ALA A 146 -9.92 -15.94 7.71
N ALA A 147 -8.67 -15.49 7.66
CA ALA A 147 -7.64 -15.84 8.65
C ALA A 147 -7.97 -15.30 10.05
N ALA A 148 -8.76 -14.23 10.14
CA ALA A 148 -9.29 -13.67 11.38
C ALA A 148 -10.65 -14.27 11.80
N GLY A 149 -11.23 -15.19 11.01
CA GLY A 149 -12.55 -15.76 11.25
C GLY A 149 -13.72 -14.85 10.82
N ILE A 150 -13.43 -13.82 10.02
CA ILE A 150 -14.41 -12.86 9.51
C ILE A 150 -14.81 -13.26 8.09
N ALA A 151 -16.10 -13.29 7.80
CA ALA A 151 -16.60 -13.47 6.45
C ALA A 151 -16.61 -12.12 5.72
N LEU A 152 -15.83 -12.02 4.65
CA LEU A 152 -15.87 -10.92 3.69
C LEU A 152 -16.11 -11.53 2.31
N THR A 153 -17.13 -11.06 1.61
CA THR A 153 -17.47 -11.50 0.26
C THR A 153 -17.20 -10.41 -0.76
N TRP A 154 -17.13 -10.77 -2.05
CA TRP A 154 -17.10 -9.77 -3.12
C TRP A 154 -18.38 -8.92 -3.18
N GLN A 155 -19.52 -9.46 -2.72
CA GLN A 155 -20.75 -8.68 -2.63
C GLN A 155 -20.62 -7.57 -1.59
N ASP A 156 -20.04 -7.85 -0.42
CA ASP A 156 -19.80 -6.81 0.61
C ASP A 156 -18.88 -5.70 0.07
N ILE A 157 -17.84 -6.08 -0.69
CA ILE A 157 -16.95 -5.11 -1.35
C ILE A 157 -17.72 -4.29 -2.38
N SER A 158 -18.59 -4.92 -3.18
CA SER A 158 -19.42 -4.24 -4.17
C SER A 158 -20.40 -3.27 -3.52
N ASP A 159 -21.13 -3.70 -2.49
CA ASP A 159 -22.14 -2.90 -1.80
C ASP A 159 -21.49 -1.67 -1.14
N LEU A 160 -20.31 -1.84 -0.53
CA LEU A 160 -19.53 -0.72 0.01
C LEU A 160 -19.07 0.26 -1.08
N SER A 161 -18.83 -0.20 -2.31
CA SER A 161 -18.42 0.71 -3.40
C SER A 161 -19.52 1.70 -3.80
N GLU A 162 -20.80 1.38 -3.55
CA GLU A 162 -21.91 2.31 -3.82
C GLU A 162 -21.96 3.47 -2.81
N ALA A 163 -21.46 3.26 -1.59
CA ALA A 163 -21.45 4.26 -0.52
C ALA A 163 -20.15 5.07 -0.45
N VAL A 164 -19.05 4.56 -0.99
CA VAL A 164 -17.71 5.15 -0.85
C VAL A 164 -17.26 5.81 -2.15
N PRO A 165 -17.19 7.15 -2.23
CA PRO A 165 -16.70 7.83 -3.42
C PRO A 165 -15.18 7.67 -3.58
N LEU A 166 -14.72 7.64 -4.82
CA LEU A 166 -13.29 7.76 -5.14
C LEU A 166 -12.81 9.19 -4.83
N LEU A 167 -11.93 9.34 -3.85
CA LEU A 167 -11.39 10.62 -3.38
C LEU A 167 -10.00 10.93 -3.95
N ALA A 168 -9.15 9.92 -4.13
CA ALA A 168 -7.80 10.08 -4.67
C ALA A 168 -7.65 9.40 -6.03
N ARG A 169 -6.94 10.06 -6.95
CA ARG A 169 -6.59 9.52 -8.28
C ARG A 169 -5.08 9.47 -8.44
N VAL A 170 -4.51 8.35 -8.02
CA VAL A 170 -3.08 8.06 -8.18
C VAL A 170 -2.91 7.12 -9.36
N TYR A 171 -1.87 7.30 -10.17
CA TYR A 171 -1.59 6.44 -11.32
C TYR A 171 -1.61 4.97 -10.87
N PRO A 172 -2.41 4.09 -11.51
CA PRO A 172 -2.97 4.22 -12.87
C PRO A 172 -4.31 4.99 -13.01
N ASN A 173 -4.99 5.34 -11.93
CA ASN A 173 -6.29 6.03 -11.98
C ASN A 173 -6.19 7.55 -12.22
N GLY A 174 -4.99 8.10 -12.05
CA GLY A 174 -4.65 9.50 -12.32
C GLY A 174 -3.24 9.62 -12.93
N LEU A 175 -2.73 10.85 -12.99
CA LEU A 175 -1.40 11.13 -13.55
C LEU A 175 -0.29 11.09 -12.49
N ALA A 176 -0.62 11.50 -11.26
CA ALA A 176 0.33 11.63 -10.17
C ALA A 176 0.73 10.26 -9.61
N ASP A 177 2.01 10.10 -9.25
CA ASP A 177 2.53 8.89 -8.62
C ASP A 177 2.32 8.91 -7.09
N VAL A 178 2.70 7.84 -6.39
CA VAL A 178 2.48 7.74 -4.93
C VAL A 178 3.30 8.76 -4.13
N ASN A 179 4.38 9.31 -4.68
CA ASN A 179 5.17 10.33 -4.02
C ASN A 179 4.42 11.66 -3.99
N HIS A 180 3.72 12.01 -5.07
CA HIS A 180 2.83 13.16 -5.11
C HIS A 180 1.60 12.98 -4.21
N PHE A 181 1.05 11.76 -4.16
CA PHE A 181 -0.02 11.42 -3.23
C PHE A 181 0.40 11.66 -1.78
N HIS A 182 1.58 11.16 -1.41
CA HIS A 182 2.17 11.41 -0.10
C HIS A 182 2.37 12.90 0.20
N ALA A 183 2.90 13.66 -0.76
CA ALA A 183 3.11 15.10 -0.62
C ALA A 183 1.79 15.88 -0.42
N ALA A 184 0.67 15.36 -0.93
CA ALA A 184 -0.66 15.93 -0.72
C ALA A 184 -1.25 15.66 0.67
N GLY A 185 -0.57 14.86 1.51
CA GLY A 185 -0.97 14.60 2.89
C GLY A 185 -1.10 13.13 3.26
N GLY A 186 -0.92 12.22 2.31
CA GLY A 186 -1.08 10.78 2.54
C GLY A 186 -1.75 10.12 1.37
#